data_AF-A0A382JYE3-F1
#
_entry.id   AF-A0A382JYE3-F1
#
_cell.length_a   1.000
_cell.length_b   1.000
_cell.length_c   1.000
_cell.angle_alpha   90.00
_cell.angle_beta   90.00
_cell.angle_gamma   90.00
#
_symmetry.space_group_name_H-M   'P 1'
#
loop_
_entity.id
_entity.type
_entity.pdbx_description
1 polymer ?
#
loop_
_entity_poly.entity_id
_entity_poly.type
_entity_poly.pdbx_seq_one_letter_code
_entity_poly.pdbx_strand_id
1 'polypeptide(L)'
;MQETTEHTELRRTVANIVENEINPFVDDWEEAEMMPLHDICKKMGQAGVLGISKPVEFGGMELDYSFEVAFAEEMGHAKAQGVSTAIGVQSNMATPALAVHGSDELRRDFLAPAIAG
;
A
#
# COMPACT_ATOMS: atom_id res chain seq x y z
N MET A 1 9.28 6.45 17.65
CA MET A 1 8.46 5.28 17.35
C MET A 1 8.95 4.15 18.25
N GLN A 2 8.03 3.39 18.87
CA GLN A 2 8.39 2.18 19.61
C GLN A 2 8.11 1.00 18.69
N GLU A 3 9.16 0.41 18.14
CA GLU A 3 9.06 -0.74 17.23
C GLU A 3 8.42 -1.94 17.95
N THR A 4 7.46 -2.61 17.31
CA THR A 4 6.84 -3.83 17.84
C THR A 4 7.11 -5.04 16.94
N THR A 5 6.72 -6.23 17.39
CA THR A 5 6.82 -7.43 16.56
C THR A 5 5.91 -7.31 15.33
N GLU A 6 4.73 -6.72 15.48
CA GLU A 6 3.79 -6.46 14.39
C GLU A 6 4.37 -5.50 13.34
N HIS A 7 5.12 -4.48 13.77
CA HIS A 7 5.86 -3.63 12.83
C HIS A 7 6.86 -4.45 12.01
N THR A 8 7.63 -5.31 12.68
CA THR A 8 8.63 -6.16 12.02
C THR A 8 7.97 -7.11 11.01
N GLU A 9 6.81 -7.66 11.34
CA GLU A 9 6.05 -8.54 10.45
C GLU A 9 5.46 -7.81 9.23
N LEU A 10 4.93 -6.60 9.44
CA LEU A 10 4.49 -5.74 8.34
C LEU A 10 5.67 -5.41 7.42
N ARG A 11 6.81 -4.99 7.98
CA ARG A 11 8.01 -4.69 7.20
C ARG A 11 8.46 -5.87 6.38
N ARG A 12 8.58 -7.04 7.00
CA ARG A 12 8.96 -8.29 6.31
C ARG A 12 8.03 -8.60 5.15
N THR A 13 6.73 -8.38 5.32
CA THR A 13 5.73 -8.58 4.27
C THR A 13 5.97 -7.63 3.10
N VAL A 14 6.14 -6.34 3.36
CA VAL A 14 6.38 -5.32 2.32
C VAL A 14 7.72 -5.54 1.63
N ALA A 15 8.79 -5.78 2.39
CA ALA A 15 10.12 -6.07 1.88
C ALA A 15 10.12 -7.28 0.94
N ASN A 16 9.38 -8.34 1.26
CA ASN A 16 9.25 -9.49 0.39
C ASN A 16 8.56 -9.15 -0.94
N ILE A 17 7.53 -8.30 -0.94
CA ILE A 17 6.88 -7.85 -2.17
C ILE A 17 7.85 -6.99 -2.98
N VAL A 18 8.53 -6.04 -2.34
CA VAL A 18 9.50 -5.16 -3.00
C VAL A 18 10.62 -5.97 -3.64
N GLU A 19 11.21 -6.92 -2.92
CA GLU A 19 12.38 -7.66 -3.40
C GLU A 19 12.03 -8.73 -4.44
N ASN A 20 10.89 -9.41 -4.32
CA ASN A 20 10.57 -10.55 -5.18
C ASN A 20 9.58 -10.22 -6.31
N GLU A 21 8.78 -9.16 -6.15
CA GLU A 21 7.65 -8.88 -7.04
C GLU A 21 7.74 -7.50 -7.73
N ILE A 22 8.67 -6.64 -7.28
CA ILE A 22 8.89 -5.30 -7.86
C ILE A 22 10.31 -5.21 -8.44
N ASN A 23 11.33 -5.27 -7.58
CA ASN A 23 12.72 -5.02 -7.94
C ASN A 23 13.28 -5.87 -9.08
N PRO A 24 12.87 -7.14 -9.30
CA PRO A 24 13.34 -7.94 -10.43
C PRO A 24 12.84 -7.47 -11.80
N PHE A 25 11.77 -6.67 -11.84
CA PHE A 25 11.08 -6.28 -13.07
C PHE A 25 11.21 -4.79 -13.41
N VAL A 26 11.86 -4.01 -12.52
CA VAL A 26 11.95 -2.55 -12.68
C VAL A 26 12.61 -2.13 -13.99
N ASP A 27 13.71 -2.78 -14.40
CA ASP A 27 14.43 -2.39 -15.62
C ASP A 27 13.54 -2.58 -16.88
N ASP A 28 12.77 -3.67 -16.93
CA ASP A 28 11.81 -3.93 -18.03
C ASP A 28 10.67 -2.89 -18.03
N TRP A 29 10.18 -2.47 -16.85
CA TRP A 29 9.11 -1.48 -16.73
C TRP A 29 9.56 -0.08 -17.12
N GLU A 30 10.80 0.29 -16.77
CA GLU A 30 11.41 1.56 -17.17
C GLU A 30 11.64 1.59 -18.68
N GLU A 31 12.15 0.50 -19.29
CA GLU A 31 12.30 0.41 -20.75
C GLU A 31 10.93 0.49 -21.48
N ALA A 32 9.90 -0.15 -20.92
CA ALA A 32 8.56 -0.13 -21.48
C ALA A 32 7.75 1.14 -21.16
N GLU A 33 8.28 2.05 -20.31
CA GLU A 33 7.58 3.21 -19.75
C GLU A 33 6.21 2.86 -19.11
N MET A 34 6.07 1.63 -18.61
CA MET A 34 4.81 1.08 -18.11
C MET A 34 5.06 0.01 -17.06
N MET A 35 4.37 0.15 -15.92
CA MET A 35 4.33 -0.87 -14.86
C MET A 35 2.94 -1.50 -14.77
N PRO A 36 2.82 -2.78 -14.36
CA PRO A 36 1.54 -3.48 -14.20
C PRO A 36 0.85 -3.06 -12.90
N LEU A 37 0.42 -1.80 -12.81
CA LEU A 37 -0.05 -1.20 -11.55
C LEU A 37 -1.25 -1.92 -10.93
N HIS A 38 -2.18 -2.44 -11.76
CA HIS A 38 -3.30 -3.24 -11.24
C HIS A 38 -2.84 -4.51 -10.52
N ASP A 39 -1.86 -5.22 -11.05
CA ASP A 39 -1.35 -6.45 -10.42
C ASP A 39 -0.58 -6.14 -9.14
N ILE A 40 0.21 -5.05 -9.15
CA ILE A 40 0.92 -4.57 -7.96
C ILE A 40 -0.07 -4.17 -6.86
N CYS A 41 -1.09 -3.35 -7.20
CA CYS A 41 -2.14 -2.98 -6.26
C CYS A 41 -2.87 -4.22 -5.74
N LYS A 42 -3.13 -5.22 -6.61
CA LYS A 42 -3.79 -6.46 -6.16
C LYS A 42 -2.97 -7.22 -5.13
N LYS A 43 -1.66 -7.37 -5.35
CA LYS A 43 -0.73 -8.02 -4.41
C LYS A 43 -0.67 -7.25 -3.09
N MET A 44 -0.56 -5.92 -3.13
CA MET A 44 -0.53 -5.07 -1.94
C MET A 44 -1.85 -5.12 -1.15
N GLY A 45 -2.99 -5.14 -1.84
CA GLY A 45 -4.31 -5.27 -1.23
C GLY A 45 -4.51 -6.63 -0.56
N GLN A 46 -4.05 -7.72 -1.20
CA GLN A 46 -4.05 -9.07 -0.60
C GLN A 46 -3.16 -9.17 0.64
N ALA A 47 -2.05 -8.41 0.68
CA ALA A 47 -1.19 -8.29 1.85
C ALA A 47 -1.76 -7.37 2.93
N GLY A 48 -2.89 -6.68 2.67
CA GLY A 48 -3.54 -5.75 3.59
C GLY A 48 -2.89 -4.36 3.69
N VAL A 49 -1.76 -4.14 3.01
CA VAL A 49 -0.91 -2.95 3.24
C VAL A 49 -1.45 -1.67 2.59
N LEU A 50 -2.48 -1.76 1.73
CA LEU A 50 -3.19 -0.59 1.21
C LEU A 50 -4.17 0.03 2.22
N GLY A 51 -4.54 -0.72 3.26
CA GLY A 51 -5.57 -0.38 4.23
C GLY A 51 -5.07 -0.16 5.66
N ILE A 52 -3.76 0.05 5.88
CA ILE A 52 -3.11 0.03 7.21
C ILE A 52 -3.87 0.88 8.24
N SER A 53 -4.01 2.17 7.98
CA SER A 53 -4.72 3.10 8.88
C SER A 53 -6.22 3.22 8.64
N LYS A 54 -6.80 2.38 7.77
CA LYS A 54 -8.21 2.53 7.35
C LYS A 54 -9.15 1.71 8.24
N PRO A 55 -10.44 2.09 8.35
CA PRO A 55 -11.37 1.40 9.23
C PRO A 55 -11.58 -0.06 8.84
N VAL A 56 -11.69 -0.94 9.83
CA VAL A 56 -11.90 -2.38 9.60
C VAL A 56 -13.21 -2.69 8.85
N GLU A 57 -14.26 -1.87 9.00
CA GLU A 57 -15.54 -2.05 8.30
C GLU A 57 -15.39 -2.01 6.77
N PHE A 58 -14.38 -1.30 6.26
CA PHE A 58 -14.11 -1.17 4.83
C PHE A 58 -12.88 -1.98 4.38
N GLY A 59 -12.42 -2.93 5.19
CA GLY A 59 -11.32 -3.83 4.88
C GLY A 59 -9.93 -3.32 5.26
N GLY A 60 -9.84 -2.24 6.06
CA GLY A 60 -8.58 -1.77 6.62
C GLY A 60 -8.14 -2.52 7.87
N MET A 61 -7.01 -2.10 8.45
CA MET A 61 -6.44 -2.70 9.67
C MET A 61 -6.58 -1.82 10.92
N GLU A 62 -7.00 -0.56 10.76
CA GLU A 62 -7.17 0.43 11.85
C GLU A 62 -5.92 0.58 12.74
N LEU A 63 -4.74 0.37 12.15
CA LEU A 63 -3.46 0.55 12.81
C LEU A 63 -3.07 2.03 12.82
N ASP A 64 -2.24 2.42 13.78
CA ASP A 64 -1.80 3.81 13.89
C ASP A 64 -0.73 4.15 12.82
N TYR A 65 -0.43 5.45 12.68
CA TYR A 65 0.49 5.97 11.66
C TYR A 65 1.93 5.45 11.75
N SER A 66 2.35 4.87 12.87
CA SER A 66 3.65 4.22 12.95
C SER A 66 3.78 3.07 11.93
N PHE A 67 2.71 2.29 11.72
CA PHE A 67 2.71 1.24 10.71
C PHE A 67 2.75 1.78 9.27
N GLU A 68 2.15 2.94 9.01
CA GLU A 68 2.24 3.63 7.71
C GLU A 68 3.67 4.11 7.44
N VAL A 69 4.40 4.57 8.46
CA VAL A 69 5.82 4.93 8.34
C VAL A 69 6.67 3.69 8.05
N ALA A 70 6.43 2.59 8.76
CA ALA A 70 7.14 1.33 8.51
C ALA A 70 6.90 0.82 7.07
N PHE A 71 5.66 0.88 6.59
CA PHE A 71 5.31 0.59 5.19
C PHE A 71 6.08 1.48 4.21
N ALA A 72 6.08 2.80 4.45
CA ALA A 72 6.74 3.76 3.56
C ALA A 72 8.26 3.56 3.49
N GLU A 73 8.91 3.22 4.61
CA GLU A 73 10.34 2.91 4.65
C GLU A 73 10.67 1.68 3.79
N GLU A 74 9.88 0.60 3.88
CA GLU A 74 10.10 -0.58 3.05
C GLU A 74 9.83 -0.33 1.56
N MET A 75 8.77 0.42 1.24
CA MET A 75 8.52 0.86 -0.14
C MET A 75 9.64 1.74 -0.70
N GLY A 76 10.38 2.45 0.16
CA GLY A 76 11.56 3.22 -0.21
C GLY A 76 12.69 2.38 -0.80
N HIS A 77 12.71 1.07 -0.54
CA HIS A 77 13.67 0.12 -1.13
C HIS A 77 13.32 -0.31 -2.57
N ALA A 78 12.19 0.14 -3.13
CA ALA A 78 11.88 -0.09 -4.54
C ALA A 78 12.88 0.67 -5.44
N LYS A 79 13.47 -0.05 -6.41
CA LYS A 79 14.46 0.54 -7.34
C LYS A 79 13.85 1.61 -8.25
N ALA A 80 12.56 1.50 -8.58
CA ALA A 80 11.80 2.53 -9.29
C ALA A 80 10.91 3.31 -8.32
N GLN A 81 11.24 4.58 -8.10
CA GLN A 81 10.47 5.46 -7.21
C GLN A 81 9.07 5.81 -7.75
N GLY A 82 8.83 5.60 -9.05
CA GLY A 82 7.49 5.69 -9.63
C GLY A 82 6.51 4.70 -8.99
N VAL A 83 6.98 3.49 -8.64
CA VAL A 83 6.17 2.45 -7.99
C VAL A 83 5.80 2.87 -6.58
N SER A 84 6.79 3.26 -5.76
CA SER A 84 6.56 3.69 -4.38
C SER A 84 5.63 4.92 -4.32
N THR A 85 5.81 5.87 -5.23
CA THR A 85 4.97 7.07 -5.35
C THR A 85 3.54 6.71 -5.75
N ALA A 86 3.34 5.86 -6.76
CA ALA A 86 2.00 5.48 -7.21
C ALA A 86 1.19 4.80 -6.09
N ILE A 87 1.81 3.86 -5.37
CA ILE A 87 1.16 3.18 -4.25
C ILE A 87 0.88 4.14 -3.08
N GLY A 88 1.86 4.97 -2.71
CA GLY A 88 1.69 5.97 -1.65
C GLY A 88 0.61 7.00 -1.96
N VAL A 89 0.45 7.42 -3.21
CA VAL A 89 -0.66 8.30 -3.62
C VAL A 89 -2.01 7.62 -3.38
N GLN A 90 -2.14 6.34 -3.72
CA GLN A 90 -3.37 5.59 -3.48
C GLN A 90 -3.68 5.45 -1.98
N SER A 91 -2.75 4.93 -1.18
CA SER A 91 -2.97 4.60 0.25
C SER A 91 -2.94 5.81 1.19
N ASN A 92 -2.14 6.83 0.88
CA ASN A 92 -1.83 7.93 1.80
C ASN A 92 -2.19 9.33 1.27
N MET A 93 -2.68 9.47 0.03
CA MET A 93 -3.19 10.76 -0.48
C MET A 93 -4.65 10.72 -0.93
N ALA A 94 -5.03 9.75 -1.76
CA ALA A 94 -6.38 9.64 -2.31
C ALA A 94 -7.39 9.07 -1.32
N THR A 95 -7.07 7.92 -0.72
CA THR A 95 -8.00 7.20 0.17
C THR A 95 -8.20 7.79 1.58
N PRO A 96 -7.26 8.54 2.20
CA PRO A 96 -7.51 9.10 3.54
C PRO A 96 -8.70 10.06 3.60
N ALA A 97 -8.85 10.95 2.60
CA ALA A 97 -9.98 11.88 2.57
C ALA A 97 -11.31 11.13 2.47
N LEU A 98 -11.35 10.05 1.67
CA LEU A 98 -12.51 9.20 1.52
C LEU A 98 -12.82 8.40 2.79
N ALA A 99 -11.80 7.88 3.47
CA ALA A 99 -11.95 7.18 4.75
C ALA A 99 -12.50 8.10 5.84
N VAL A 100 -11.98 9.32 5.97
CA VAL A 100 -12.40 10.24 7.03
C VAL A 100 -13.74 10.91 6.71
N HIS A 101 -13.95 11.35 5.46
CA HIS A 101 -15.07 12.23 5.10
C HIS A 101 -16.11 11.62 4.16
N GLY A 102 -15.87 10.44 3.59
CA GLY A 102 -16.83 9.76 2.73
C GLY A 102 -18.09 9.33 3.48
N SER A 103 -19.23 9.29 2.80
CA SER A 103 -20.41 8.56 3.32
C SER A 103 -20.12 7.07 3.31
N ASP A 104 -20.91 6.28 4.06
CA ASP A 104 -20.74 4.82 4.06
C ASP A 104 -20.97 4.21 2.67
N GLU A 105 -21.84 4.80 1.86
CA GLU A 105 -22.03 4.44 0.45
C GLU A 105 -20.73 4.65 -0.35
N LEU A 106 -20.14 5.84 -0.29
CA LEU A 106 -18.88 6.14 -0.99
C LEU A 106 -17.71 5.29 -0.48
N ARG A 107 -17.68 4.98 0.81
CA ARG A 107 -16.65 4.10 1.37
C ARG A 107 -16.82 2.66 0.89
N ARG A 108 -18.04 2.14 0.81
CA ARG A 108 -18.28 0.80 0.26
C ARG A 108 -17.97 0.71 -1.24
N ASP A 109 -18.32 1.72 -2.01
CA ASP A 109 -18.19 1.69 -3.46
C ASP A 109 -16.78 2.04 -3.96
N PHE A 110 -16.02 2.85 -3.21
CA PHE A 110 -14.72 3.35 -3.67
C PHE A 110 -13.57 3.05 -2.71
N LEU A 111 -13.77 3.15 -1.39
CA LEU A 111 -12.68 2.90 -0.43
C LEU A 111 -12.39 1.41 -0.30
N ALA A 112 -13.41 0.59 -0.10
CA ALA A 112 -13.23 -0.86 0.09
C ALA A 112 -12.58 -1.53 -1.14
N PRO A 113 -12.98 -1.21 -2.39
CA PRO A 113 -12.27 -1.72 -3.56
C PRO A 113 -10.82 -1.20 -3.66
N ALA A 114 -10.58 0.08 -3.34
CA ALA A 114 -9.22 0.64 -3.37
C ALA A 114 -8.29 0.00 -2.33
N ILE A 115 -8.81 -0.41 -1.17
CA ILE A 115 -8.06 -1.17 -0.16
C ILE A 115 -7.81 -2.61 -0.61
N ALA A 116 -8.80 -3.24 -1.27
CA ALA A 116 -8.70 -4.62 -1.73
C ALA A 116 -7.74 -4.84 -2.90
N GLY A 117 -7.26 -3.75 -3.53
CA GLY A 117 -6.41 -3.77 -4.71
C GLY A 117 -7.18 -4.07 -5.99
#